data_AF-A0A351DTP9-F1
#
_entry.id   AF-A0A351DTP9-F1
#
_cell.length_a   1.000
_cell.length_b   1.000
_cell.length_c   1.000
_cell.angle_alpha   90.00
_cell.angle_beta   90.00
_cell.angle_gamma   90.00
#
_symmetry.space_group_name_H-M   'P 1'
#
loop_
_entity.id
_entity.type
_entity.pdbx_description
1 polymer ?
#
loop_
_entity_poly.entity_id
_entity_poly.type
_entity_poly.pdbx_seq_one_letter_code
_entity_poly.pdbx_strand_id
1 'polypeptide(L)'
;EYLGGQHWIYVFQSGQSVPNGAASRMPPYDAGKFMVDLLIDGGTSNERKVFRDCAWVGSSRSNPDYPMLSVEDGLIPNEARVSLRVARPYFQYSASVLDVDNTTGSANNWDPLYRFSTATVATRSEETAILEDLLEEINVVPNPYYAYSQYEANKIDNRVKIVNLPEQCTVRIYNLSGTLIRTYEKADPLTYLDWDLKNEVNVPIAGGVYIIHVDVPGVGQAVRKWFGIMRPVDLDNF
;
A
#
# COMPACT_ATOMS: atom_id res chain seq x y z
N GLU A 1 41.01 -2.86 1.55
CA GLU A 1 39.79 -2.16 1.11
C GLU A 1 38.59 -2.98 1.53
N TYR A 2 37.80 -2.49 2.48
CA TYR A 2 36.57 -3.19 2.89
C TYR A 2 35.41 -2.69 2.02
N LEU A 3 34.86 -3.60 1.22
CA LEU A 3 33.60 -3.41 0.53
C LEU A 3 32.52 -3.09 1.57
N GLY A 4 31.90 -1.92 1.48
CA GLY A 4 30.89 -1.46 2.42
C GLY A 4 29.68 -2.40 2.47
N GLY A 5 29.37 -2.87 3.69
CA GLY A 5 28.14 -3.49 4.18
C GLY A 5 27.08 -3.97 3.18
N GLN A 6 27.09 -5.28 2.93
CA GLN A 6 26.01 -6.30 2.89
C GLN A 6 24.60 -6.00 2.31
N HIS A 7 24.28 -4.81 1.82
CA HIS A 7 22.96 -4.49 1.27
C HIS A 7 23.02 -4.38 -0.25
N TRP A 8 22.43 -5.37 -0.90
CA TRP A 8 22.26 -5.43 -2.34
C TRP A 8 20.84 -5.08 -2.70
N ILE A 9 20.69 -4.15 -3.63
CA ILE A 9 19.42 -3.75 -4.21
C ILE A 9 19.26 -4.55 -5.51
N TYR A 10 18.24 -5.39 -5.55
CA TYR A 10 17.84 -6.15 -6.73
C TYR A 10 16.58 -5.52 -7.31
N VAL A 11 16.64 -5.14 -8.59
CA VAL A 11 15.49 -4.61 -9.32
C VAL A 11 15.03 -5.68 -10.31
N PHE A 12 13.75 -6.05 -10.21
CA PHE A 12 13.14 -7.08 -11.05
C PHE A 12 12.18 -6.45 -12.04
N GLN A 13 12.16 -6.98 -13.26
CA GLN A 13 11.13 -6.66 -14.24
C GLN A 13 9.96 -7.65 -14.10
N SER A 14 8.75 -7.22 -14.46
CA SER A 14 7.62 -8.15 -14.59
C SER A 14 7.82 -9.01 -15.84
N GLY A 15 8.27 -10.25 -15.63
CA GLY A 15 8.40 -11.25 -16.69
C GLY A 15 7.07 -11.85 -17.14
N GLN A 16 5.96 -11.55 -16.45
CA GLN A 16 4.61 -11.90 -16.89
C GLN A 16 4.00 -10.86 -17.84
N SER A 17 4.41 -9.59 -17.75
CA SER A 17 3.90 -8.50 -18.59
C SER A 17 4.54 -8.43 -19.98
N VAL A 18 5.53 -9.27 -20.29
CA VAL A 18 6.10 -9.38 -21.64
C VAL A 18 5.19 -10.22 -22.56
N PRO A 19 5.20 -10.00 -23.88
CA PRO A 19 4.49 -10.86 -24.82
C PRO A 19 4.88 -12.33 -24.62
N ASN A 20 3.89 -13.21 -24.43
CA ASN A 20 4.07 -14.63 -24.05
C ASN A 20 4.70 -14.87 -22.65
N GLY A 21 4.48 -13.97 -21.69
CA GLY A 21 4.89 -14.13 -20.31
C GLY A 21 4.30 -15.39 -19.67
N ALA A 22 5.16 -16.32 -19.23
CA ALA A 22 4.72 -17.52 -18.54
C ALA A 22 4.42 -17.23 -17.06
N ALA A 23 3.41 -17.90 -16.48
CA ALA A 23 3.06 -17.77 -15.05
C ALA A 23 4.21 -18.12 -14.09
N SER A 24 5.24 -18.83 -14.58
CA SER A 24 6.46 -19.16 -13.83
C SER A 24 7.51 -18.04 -13.80
N ARG A 25 7.20 -16.87 -14.35
CA ARG A 25 8.03 -15.66 -14.34
C ARG A 25 7.58 -14.67 -13.27
N MET A 26 8.45 -13.70 -12.97
CA MET A 26 8.20 -12.67 -11.98
C MET A 26 6.90 -11.91 -12.30
N PRO A 27 5.91 -11.89 -11.37
CA PRO A 27 4.66 -11.17 -11.58
C PRO A 27 4.86 -9.64 -11.53
N PRO A 28 3.83 -8.85 -11.90
CA PRO A 28 3.69 -7.47 -11.42
C PRO A 28 3.80 -7.43 -9.90
N TYR A 29 4.14 -6.26 -9.34
CA TYR A 29 4.43 -6.12 -7.90
C TYR A 29 3.35 -6.77 -7.03
N ASP A 30 3.75 -7.81 -6.28
CA ASP A 30 2.90 -8.68 -5.47
C ASP A 30 3.30 -8.65 -3.99
N ALA A 31 3.89 -7.52 -3.55
CA ALA A 31 4.53 -7.38 -2.25
C ALA A 31 5.65 -8.40 -1.97
N GLY A 32 6.22 -9.02 -3.01
CA GLY A 32 7.34 -9.95 -2.90
C GLY A 32 6.95 -11.40 -2.61
N LYS A 33 5.65 -11.73 -2.64
CA LYS A 33 5.13 -13.06 -2.33
C LYS A 33 5.76 -14.14 -3.20
N PHE A 34 5.83 -13.94 -4.52
CA PHE A 34 6.45 -14.89 -5.46
C PHE A 34 7.91 -15.20 -5.13
N MET A 35 8.68 -14.18 -4.73
CA MET A 35 10.08 -14.35 -4.36
C MET A 35 10.23 -15.13 -3.06
N VAL A 36 9.44 -14.77 -2.04
CA VAL A 36 9.47 -15.42 -0.73
C VAL A 36 9.07 -16.89 -0.85
N ASP A 37 7.97 -17.19 -1.55
CA ASP A 37 7.45 -18.55 -1.72
C ASP A 37 8.49 -19.46 -2.42
N LEU A 38 9.20 -18.95 -3.44
CA LEU A 38 10.18 -19.72 -4.20
C LEU A 38 11.54 -19.85 -3.51
N LEU A 39 11.96 -18.84 -2.74
CA LEU A 39 13.25 -18.85 -2.04
C LEU A 39 13.20 -19.61 -0.72
N ILE A 40 12.04 -19.66 -0.03
CA ILE A 40 11.86 -20.49 1.18
C ILE A 40 12.05 -21.98 0.87
N ASP A 41 11.58 -22.43 -0.30
CA ASP A 41 11.67 -23.83 -0.73
C ASP A 41 13.11 -24.24 -1.14
N GLY A 42 14.03 -23.27 -1.32
CA GLY A 42 15.48 -23.48 -1.34
C GLY A 42 16.08 -24.26 -2.52
N GLY A 43 15.33 -24.47 -3.61
CA GLY A 43 15.81 -25.24 -4.78
C GLY A 43 16.50 -24.40 -5.85
N THR A 44 17.60 -24.91 -6.45
CA THR A 44 18.35 -24.23 -7.53
C THR A 44 17.49 -23.87 -8.75
N SER A 45 16.45 -24.65 -9.02
CA SER A 45 15.46 -24.36 -10.08
C SER A 45 14.58 -23.15 -9.73
N ASN A 46 14.21 -23.00 -8.46
CA ASN A 46 13.38 -21.90 -7.97
C ASN A 46 14.17 -20.60 -7.85
N GLU A 47 15.40 -20.66 -7.35
CA GLU A 47 16.33 -19.52 -7.39
C GLU A 47 16.52 -18.99 -8.82
N ARG A 48 16.74 -19.87 -9.80
CA ARG A 48 16.84 -19.47 -11.20
C ARG A 48 15.56 -18.80 -11.72
N LYS A 49 14.37 -19.23 -11.29
CA LYS A 49 13.11 -18.59 -11.69
C LYS A 49 13.00 -17.18 -11.13
N VAL A 50 13.41 -16.97 -9.88
CA VAL A 50 13.42 -15.65 -9.23
C VAL A 50 14.44 -14.73 -9.90
N PHE A 51 15.69 -15.17 -10.05
CA PHE A 51 16.77 -14.33 -10.56
C PHE A 51 16.77 -14.15 -12.09
N ARG A 52 16.04 -14.97 -12.86
CA ARG A 52 15.95 -14.83 -14.33
C ARG A 52 15.42 -13.47 -14.77
N ASP A 53 14.47 -12.91 -14.02
CA ASP A 53 13.86 -11.62 -14.32
C ASP A 53 14.51 -10.47 -13.50
N CYS A 54 15.68 -10.72 -12.89
CA CYS A 54 16.49 -9.68 -12.26
C CYS A 54 17.14 -8.83 -13.36
N ALA A 55 16.75 -7.56 -13.42
CA ALA A 55 17.21 -6.63 -14.45
C ALA A 55 18.46 -5.87 -14.02
N TRP A 56 18.55 -5.52 -12.73
CA TRP A 56 19.67 -4.76 -12.19
C TRP A 56 20.01 -5.19 -10.77
N VAL A 57 21.31 -5.25 -10.48
CA VAL A 57 21.84 -5.47 -9.14
C VAL A 57 22.83 -4.36 -8.86
N GLY A 58 22.63 -3.68 -7.74
CA GLY A 58 23.55 -2.64 -7.30
C GLY A 58 23.72 -2.66 -5.79
N SER A 59 24.85 -2.13 -5.34
CA SER A 59 25.06 -1.78 -3.94
C SER A 59 25.18 -0.27 -3.84
N SER A 60 24.67 0.28 -2.75
CA SER A 60 24.93 1.68 -2.42
C SER A 60 26.11 1.71 -1.46
N ARG A 61 27.04 2.64 -1.71
CA ARG A 61 28.11 2.96 -0.78
C ARG A 61 27.80 4.35 -0.25
N SER A 62 27.53 4.46 1.05
CA SER A 62 27.31 5.77 1.66
C SER A 62 28.58 6.61 1.53
N ASN A 63 28.41 7.86 1.16
CA ASN A 63 29.49 8.82 1.14
C ASN A 63 29.76 9.25 2.60
N PRO A 64 31.00 9.16 3.12
CA PRO A 64 31.32 9.57 4.49
C PRO A 64 30.88 11.01 4.81
N ASP A 65 30.86 11.88 3.81
CA ASP A 65 30.51 13.30 3.98
C ASP A 65 29.00 13.55 4.03
N TYR A 66 28.18 12.56 3.63
CA TYR A 66 26.72 12.65 3.58
C TYR A 66 26.09 11.33 4.04
N PRO A 67 26.01 11.07 5.36
CA PRO A 67 25.36 9.88 5.89
C PRO A 67 23.86 9.92 5.59
N MET A 68 23.28 8.76 5.27
CA MET A 68 21.83 8.64 5.12
C MET A 68 21.17 8.84 6.48
N LEU A 69 20.06 9.59 6.51
CA LEU A 69 19.25 9.77 7.72
C LEU A 69 18.50 8.48 8.07
N SER A 70 18.14 8.36 9.35
CA SER A 70 17.31 7.25 9.84
C SER A 70 15.89 7.34 9.25
N VAL A 71 15.17 6.21 9.24
CA VAL A 71 13.78 6.17 8.73
C VAL A 71 12.84 7.11 9.53
N GLU A 72 13.16 7.35 10.80
CA GLU A 72 12.38 8.22 11.71
C GLU A 72 12.57 9.72 11.42
N ASP A 73 13.69 10.11 10.79
CA ASP A 73 14.05 11.50 10.54
C ASP A 73 13.68 12.00 9.11
N GLY A 74 12.95 11.18 8.34
CA GLY A 74 12.43 11.53 7.01
C GLY A 74 13.12 10.79 5.85
N LEU A 75 12.32 10.35 4.87
CA LEU A 75 12.80 9.60 3.70
C LEU A 75 13.65 10.48 2.76
N ILE A 76 14.91 10.05 2.61
CA ILE A 76 15.91 10.31 1.57
C ILE A 76 15.64 11.54 0.67
N PRO A 77 16.43 12.63 0.77
CA PRO A 77 16.53 13.59 -0.31
C PRO A 77 17.29 12.91 -1.45
N ASN A 78 16.59 12.33 -2.43
CA ASN A 78 17.25 11.69 -3.57
C ASN A 78 17.35 12.64 -4.77
N GLU A 79 18.52 12.66 -5.41
CA GLU A 79 18.69 13.26 -6.72
C GLU A 79 18.17 12.28 -7.78
N ALA A 80 17.06 12.61 -8.43
CA ALA A 80 16.48 11.79 -9.49
C ALA A 80 17.17 12.08 -10.84
N ARG A 81 17.89 11.10 -11.40
CA ARG A 81 18.53 11.22 -12.72
C ARG A 81 17.65 10.64 -13.83
N VAL A 82 17.07 11.51 -14.67
CA VAL A 82 16.32 11.11 -15.87
C VAL A 82 17.27 10.95 -17.07
N SER A 83 17.27 9.77 -17.70
CA SER A 83 18.06 9.51 -18.91
C SER A 83 17.15 9.31 -20.11
N LEU A 84 17.19 10.24 -21.07
CA LEU A 84 16.44 10.17 -22.32
C LEU A 84 17.34 9.58 -23.41
N ARG A 85 16.97 8.42 -23.95
CA ARG A 85 17.68 7.80 -25.08
C ARG A 85 16.98 8.18 -26.38
N VAL A 86 17.65 9.00 -27.19
CA VAL A 86 17.16 9.40 -28.51
C VAL A 86 17.95 8.66 -29.58
N ALA A 87 17.26 8.04 -30.53
CA ALA A 87 17.89 7.25 -31.60
C ALA A 87 18.60 8.09 -32.66
N ARG A 88 18.29 9.40 -32.73
CA ARG A 88 18.96 10.34 -33.62
C ARG A 88 20.11 11.05 -32.89
N PRO A 89 21.27 11.22 -33.56
CA PRO A 89 22.35 12.05 -33.04
C PRO A 89 21.85 13.50 -32.84
N TYR A 90 22.46 14.21 -31.90
CA TYR A 90 22.17 15.61 -31.66
C TYR A 90 22.81 16.44 -32.79
N PHE A 91 22.00 16.91 -33.74
CA PHE A 91 22.43 17.81 -34.81
C PHE A 91 21.31 18.82 -35.12
N GLN A 92 21.71 20.00 -35.58
CA GLN A 92 20.77 21.05 -35.97
C GLN A 92 19.93 20.60 -37.17
N TYR A 93 18.61 20.71 -37.05
CA TYR A 93 17.70 20.31 -38.10
C TYR A 93 16.56 21.32 -38.24
N SER A 94 16.42 21.88 -39.43
CA SER A 94 15.29 22.71 -39.81
C SER A 94 14.43 21.98 -40.83
N ALA A 95 13.12 21.94 -40.60
CA ALA A 95 12.14 21.46 -41.59
C ALA A 95 11.74 22.56 -42.59
N SER A 96 12.15 23.81 -42.36
CA SER A 96 11.62 24.98 -43.06
C SER A 96 12.69 25.79 -43.80
N VAL A 97 13.96 25.63 -43.43
CA VAL A 97 15.10 26.36 -44.01
C VAL A 97 16.21 25.35 -44.32
N LEU A 98 16.87 25.48 -45.47
CA LEU A 98 17.98 24.60 -45.86
C LEU A 98 19.29 24.96 -45.15
N ASP A 99 19.49 26.25 -44.87
CA ASP A 99 20.63 26.77 -44.13
C ASP A 99 20.33 26.78 -42.63
N VAL A 100 20.99 25.87 -41.90
CA VAL A 100 20.84 25.71 -40.44
C VAL A 100 21.56 26.81 -39.65
N ASP A 101 22.46 27.58 -40.28
CA ASP A 101 23.12 28.72 -39.63
C ASP A 101 22.19 29.95 -39.55
N ASN A 102 21.14 29.99 -40.39
CA ASN A 102 20.10 31.00 -40.30
C ASN A 102 19.06 30.62 -39.22
N THR A 103 19.22 31.15 -38.02
CA THR A 103 18.35 30.88 -36.86
C THR A 103 17.03 31.68 -36.87
N THR A 104 16.78 32.48 -37.91
CA THR A 104 15.55 33.30 -38.03
C THR A 104 14.32 32.40 -38.11
N GLY A 105 13.45 32.46 -37.09
CA GLY A 105 12.24 31.63 -36.98
C GLY A 105 12.43 30.29 -36.27
N SER A 106 13.63 30.00 -35.76
CA SER A 106 13.89 28.83 -34.93
C SER A 106 13.50 29.07 -33.46
N ALA A 107 12.91 28.07 -32.80
CA ALA A 107 12.57 28.16 -31.37
C ALA A 107 13.78 27.87 -30.45
N ASN A 108 14.80 27.17 -30.96
CA ASN A 108 15.98 26.77 -30.21
C ASN A 108 17.20 26.66 -31.14
N ASN A 109 17.46 27.63 -32.02
CA ASN A 109 18.59 27.61 -32.97
C ASN A 109 18.70 26.32 -33.81
N TRP A 110 17.54 25.75 -34.17
CA TRP A 110 17.40 24.45 -34.83
C TRP A 110 17.94 23.24 -34.04
N ASP A 111 18.35 23.44 -32.79
CA ASP A 111 18.74 22.36 -31.88
C ASP A 111 17.51 21.56 -31.44
N PRO A 112 17.61 20.21 -31.39
CA PRO A 112 16.50 19.36 -30.99
C PRO A 112 15.91 19.71 -29.62
N LEU A 113 14.61 20.00 -29.58
CA LEU A 113 13.84 20.28 -28.37
C LEU A 113 12.89 19.11 -28.05
N TYR A 114 12.92 18.61 -26.81
CA TYR A 114 12.04 17.54 -26.33
C TYR A 114 11.22 18.03 -25.14
N ARG A 115 9.92 17.76 -25.15
CA ARG A 115 9.02 18.03 -24.02
C ARG A 115 8.47 16.71 -23.49
N PHE A 116 8.59 16.50 -22.18
CA PHE A 116 7.89 15.42 -21.48
C PHE A 116 7.11 16.03 -20.31
N SER A 117 6.08 15.31 -19.86
CA SER A 117 5.24 15.71 -18.73
C SER A 117 5.03 14.52 -17.81
N THR A 118 5.17 14.74 -16.51
CA THR A 118 4.87 13.77 -15.45
C THR A 118 3.47 13.94 -14.87
N ALA A 119 2.65 14.85 -15.42
CA ALA A 119 1.32 15.19 -14.89
C ALA A 119 0.35 14.00 -14.77
N THR A 120 0.60 12.91 -15.51
CA THR A 120 -0.21 11.68 -15.48
C THR A 120 0.34 10.62 -14.52
N VAL A 121 1.58 10.75 -14.04
CA VAL A 121 2.27 9.75 -13.20
C VAL A 121 2.61 10.32 -11.81
N ALA A 122 2.38 11.61 -11.59
CA ALA A 122 2.53 12.22 -10.27
C ALA A 122 1.47 11.69 -9.30
N THR A 123 1.87 11.48 -8.05
CA THR A 123 0.95 11.22 -6.93
C THR A 123 -0.07 12.35 -6.85
N ARG A 124 -1.36 12.04 -7.00
CA ARG A 124 -2.46 12.99 -6.86
C ARG A 124 -3.05 12.84 -5.47
N SER A 125 -3.13 13.94 -4.72
CA SER A 125 -3.91 14.01 -3.48
C SER A 125 -5.36 14.38 -3.79
N GLU A 126 -6.30 13.86 -3.01
CA GLU A 126 -7.73 14.20 -3.06
C GLU A 126 -8.47 13.78 -4.35
N GLU A 127 -8.14 12.62 -4.90
CA GLU A 127 -8.93 12.02 -5.97
C GLU A 127 -10.10 11.22 -5.37
N THR A 128 -11.31 11.78 -5.43
CA THR A 128 -12.54 11.22 -4.84
C THR A 128 -12.83 9.78 -5.29
N ALA A 129 -12.42 9.41 -6.51
CA ALA A 129 -12.60 8.06 -7.03
C ALA A 129 -11.76 7.00 -6.30
N ILE A 130 -10.56 7.35 -5.79
CA ILE A 130 -9.71 6.43 -5.02
C ILE A 130 -10.26 6.26 -3.59
N LEU A 131 -10.90 7.31 -3.08
CA LEU A 131 -11.46 7.32 -1.73
C LEU A 131 -12.63 6.34 -1.57
N GLU A 132 -13.41 6.08 -2.64
CA GLU A 132 -14.45 5.04 -2.66
C GLU A 132 -13.87 3.62 -2.60
N ASP A 133 -12.81 3.34 -3.36
CA ASP A 133 -12.13 2.03 -3.32
C ASP A 133 -11.53 1.74 -1.93
N LEU A 134 -11.00 2.75 -1.25
CA LEU A 134 -10.47 2.61 0.11
C LEU A 134 -11.57 2.29 1.14
N LEU A 135 -12.82 2.73 0.91
CA LEU A 135 -13.95 2.33 1.77
C LEU A 135 -14.25 0.83 1.65
N GLU A 136 -13.91 0.17 0.54
CA GLU A 136 -14.06 -1.28 0.39
C GLU A 136 -13.07 -2.05 1.28
N GLU A 137 -11.91 -1.46 1.57
CA GLU A 137 -10.87 -2.10 2.38
C GLU A 137 -11.19 -2.17 3.88
N ILE A 138 -12.12 -1.32 4.35
CA ILE A 138 -12.58 -1.33 5.75
C ILE A 138 -13.19 -2.69 6.08
N ASN A 139 -12.69 -3.33 7.13
CA ASN A 139 -13.11 -4.67 7.52
C ASN A 139 -13.19 -4.83 9.03
N VAL A 140 -13.88 -5.89 9.47
CA VAL A 140 -14.09 -6.22 10.88
C VAL A 140 -13.53 -7.61 11.12
N VAL A 141 -12.61 -7.74 12.08
CA VAL A 141 -11.81 -8.94 12.30
C VAL A 141 -11.79 -9.30 13.80
N PRO A 142 -11.99 -10.58 14.16
CA PRO A 142 -12.33 -11.69 13.27
C PRO A 142 -13.81 -11.64 12.87
N ASN A 143 -14.10 -12.08 11.64
CA ASN A 143 -15.45 -12.27 11.14
C ASN A 143 -15.51 -13.60 10.38
N PRO A 144 -16.18 -14.64 10.92
CA PRO A 144 -16.99 -14.63 12.13
C PRO A 144 -16.17 -14.69 13.42
N TYR A 145 -16.68 -14.10 14.51
CA TYR A 145 -16.08 -14.20 15.84
C TYR A 145 -16.63 -15.44 16.57
N TYR A 146 -15.77 -16.43 16.80
CA TYR A 146 -16.11 -17.68 17.46
C TYR A 146 -15.62 -17.72 18.90
N ALA A 147 -16.14 -16.82 19.74
CA ALA A 147 -15.92 -16.87 21.18
C ALA A 147 -14.43 -16.86 21.61
N TYR A 148 -13.52 -16.47 20.71
CA TYR A 148 -12.08 -16.35 20.92
C TYR A 148 -11.49 -15.54 19.76
N SER A 149 -10.54 -14.67 20.06
CA SER A 149 -9.73 -13.93 19.08
C SER A 149 -8.25 -14.04 19.47
N GLN A 150 -7.36 -14.16 18.49
CA GLN A 150 -5.91 -14.21 18.74
C GLN A 150 -5.37 -12.92 19.39
N TYR A 151 -6.16 -11.84 19.43
CA TYR A 151 -5.83 -10.57 20.06
C TYR A 151 -6.18 -10.50 21.55
N GLU A 152 -6.78 -11.54 22.11
CA GLU A 152 -7.23 -11.59 23.51
C GLU A 152 -6.09 -12.10 24.41
N ALA A 153 -5.65 -11.26 25.35
CA ALA A 153 -4.56 -11.63 26.27
C ALA A 153 -5.02 -12.54 27.41
N ASN A 154 -6.31 -12.51 27.76
CA ASN A 154 -6.90 -13.22 28.91
C ASN A 154 -8.28 -13.78 28.54
N LYS A 155 -8.74 -14.83 29.24
CA LYS A 155 -10.05 -15.48 29.03
C LYS A 155 -11.28 -14.57 29.25
N ILE A 156 -11.08 -13.34 29.75
CA ILE A 156 -12.11 -12.36 30.08
C ILE A 156 -12.13 -11.21 29.05
N ASP A 157 -11.06 -11.08 28.25
CA ASP A 157 -10.96 -10.03 27.23
C ASP A 157 -11.58 -10.54 25.94
N ASN A 158 -12.62 -9.85 25.44
CA ASN A 158 -13.20 -10.12 24.13
C ASN A 158 -12.91 -8.93 23.24
N ARG A 159 -12.16 -9.12 22.15
CA ARG A 159 -11.69 -8.01 21.31
C ARG A 159 -11.92 -8.25 19.83
N VAL A 160 -12.75 -7.40 19.24
CA VAL A 160 -12.97 -7.29 17.80
C VAL A 160 -12.35 -6.00 17.29
N LYS A 161 -11.63 -6.09 16.18
CA LYS A 161 -10.97 -4.96 15.54
C LYS A 161 -11.72 -4.56 14.28
N ILE A 162 -11.96 -3.27 14.15
CA ILE A 162 -12.36 -2.65 12.88
C ILE A 162 -11.10 -2.05 12.30
N VAL A 163 -10.68 -2.50 11.12
CA VAL A 163 -9.38 -2.21 10.52
C VAL A 163 -9.52 -1.40 9.24
N ASN A 164 -8.41 -0.82 8.80
CA ASN A 164 -8.30 0.07 7.64
C ASN A 164 -9.17 1.32 7.77
N LEU A 165 -9.31 1.81 9.00
CA LEU A 165 -10.04 3.04 9.28
C LEU A 165 -9.18 4.28 8.96
N PRO A 166 -9.77 5.34 8.41
CA PRO A 166 -9.10 6.63 8.29
C PRO A 166 -8.94 7.30 9.66
N GLU A 167 -8.15 8.37 9.71
CA GLU A 167 -7.85 9.11 10.94
C GLU A 167 -9.11 9.70 11.59
N GLN A 168 -10.04 10.20 10.77
CA GLN A 168 -11.32 10.76 11.22
C GLN A 168 -12.50 9.98 10.62
N CYS A 169 -13.28 9.32 11.47
CA CYS A 169 -14.52 8.65 11.08
C CYS A 169 -15.42 8.37 12.27
N THR A 170 -16.72 8.20 12.01
CA THR A 170 -17.68 7.73 13.00
C THR A 170 -18.06 6.28 12.72
N VAL A 171 -17.90 5.40 13.70
CA VAL A 171 -18.32 4.00 13.62
C VAL A 171 -19.59 3.80 14.46
N ARG A 172 -20.65 3.28 13.85
CA ARG A 172 -21.92 2.96 14.50
C ARG A 172 -22.24 1.48 14.34
N ILE A 173 -22.58 0.84 15.45
CA ILE A 173 -22.88 -0.60 15.49
C ILE A 173 -24.37 -0.76 15.77
N TYR A 174 -25.05 -1.55 14.93
CA TYR A 174 -26.48 -1.82 15.02
C TYR A 174 -26.76 -3.32 15.11
N ASN A 175 -27.87 -3.69 15.74
CA ASN A 175 -28.42 -5.03 15.59
C ASN A 175 -29.21 -5.16 14.26
N LEU A 176 -29.67 -6.38 13.91
CA LEU A 176 -30.50 -6.62 12.73
C LEU A 176 -31.84 -5.86 12.72
N SER A 177 -32.35 -5.47 13.89
CA SER A 177 -33.57 -4.67 14.03
C SER A 177 -33.33 -3.17 13.83
N GLY A 178 -32.09 -2.74 13.59
CA GLY A 178 -31.72 -1.33 13.41
C GLY A 178 -31.54 -0.55 14.72
N THR A 179 -31.55 -1.21 15.87
CA THR A 179 -31.25 -0.57 17.16
C THR A 179 -29.77 -0.28 17.28
N LEU A 180 -29.42 0.95 17.65
CA LEU A 180 -28.05 1.38 17.92
C LEU A 180 -27.52 0.68 19.19
N ILE A 181 -26.36 0.08 19.08
CA ILE A 181 -25.68 -0.67 20.13
C ILE A 181 -24.52 0.13 20.71
N ARG A 182 -23.69 0.71 19.83
CA ARG A 182 -22.52 1.50 20.21
C ARG A 182 -22.14 2.50 19.14
N THR A 183 -21.65 3.66 19.55
CA THR A 183 -21.00 4.65 18.69
C THR A 183 -19.56 4.89 19.11
N TYR A 184 -18.67 5.02 18.13
CA TYR A 184 -17.30 5.46 18.33
C TYR A 184 -16.99 6.63 17.42
N GLU A 185 -16.49 7.72 18.00
CA GLU A 185 -15.95 8.86 17.26
C GLU A 185 -14.42 8.74 17.25
N LYS A 186 -13.87 8.55 16.06
CA LYS A 186 -12.44 8.37 15.85
C LYS A 186 -11.82 9.66 15.35
N ALA A 187 -10.74 10.10 16.00
CA ALA A 187 -9.97 11.30 15.68
C ALA A 187 -8.50 11.11 16.08
N ASP A 188 -7.93 9.97 15.71
CA ASP A 188 -6.57 9.56 16.08
C ASP A 188 -5.89 8.87 14.88
N PRO A 189 -4.55 8.84 14.81
CA PRO A 189 -3.83 8.36 13.63
C PRO A 189 -3.79 6.83 13.46
N LEU A 190 -4.34 6.04 14.40
CA LEU A 190 -4.34 4.58 14.26
C LEU A 190 -5.28 4.15 13.13
N THR A 191 -4.93 3.10 12.38
CA THR A 191 -5.78 2.59 11.29
C THR A 191 -6.80 1.55 11.75
N TYR A 192 -7.04 1.44 13.06
CA TYR A 192 -7.96 0.48 13.63
C TYR A 192 -8.68 1.03 14.86
N LEU A 193 -9.78 0.37 15.21
CA LEU A 193 -10.53 0.60 16.44
C LEU A 193 -10.91 -0.72 17.08
N ASP A 194 -10.85 -0.79 18.41
CA ASP A 194 -11.23 -1.97 19.18
C ASP A 194 -12.65 -1.85 19.73
N TRP A 195 -13.44 -2.88 19.48
CA TRP A 195 -14.74 -3.10 20.12
C TRP A 195 -14.64 -4.27 21.10
N ASP A 196 -15.00 -3.97 22.34
CA ASP A 196 -15.01 -4.86 23.51
C ASP A 196 -16.27 -5.75 23.60
N LEU A 197 -17.09 -5.78 22.53
CA LEU A 197 -18.38 -6.49 22.48
C LEU A 197 -19.39 -6.02 23.56
N LYS A 198 -19.33 -4.75 23.95
CA LYS A 198 -20.32 -4.14 24.84
C LYS A 198 -21.08 -3.02 24.13
N ASN A 199 -22.28 -2.74 24.63
CA ASN A 199 -23.11 -1.62 24.20
C ASN A 199 -22.66 -0.29 24.86
N GLU A 200 -23.36 0.81 24.55
CA GLU A 200 -23.12 2.15 25.09
C GLU A 200 -23.07 2.23 26.63
N VAL A 201 -23.81 1.34 27.31
CA VAL A 201 -23.88 1.27 28.78
C VAL A 201 -22.98 0.20 29.37
N ASN A 202 -21.98 -0.27 28.61
CA ASN A 202 -20.99 -1.28 29.00
C ASN A 202 -21.57 -2.65 29.35
N VAL A 203 -22.75 -2.99 28.81
CA VAL A 203 -23.35 -4.32 28.95
C VAL A 203 -22.93 -5.18 27.75
N PRO A 204 -22.44 -6.42 27.97
CA PRO A 204 -22.10 -7.34 26.90
C PRO A 204 -23.27 -7.58 25.95
N ILE A 205 -22.99 -7.63 24.66
CA ILE A 205 -24.00 -7.94 23.65
C ILE A 205 -24.30 -9.45 23.60
N ALA A 206 -25.45 -9.81 23.03
CA ALA A 206 -25.77 -11.20 22.75
C ALA A 206 -24.99 -11.70 21.51
N GLY A 207 -24.85 -13.03 21.39
CA GLY A 207 -24.39 -13.62 20.14
C GLY A 207 -25.42 -13.40 19.02
N GLY A 208 -24.96 -13.06 17.82
CA GLY A 208 -25.82 -12.76 16.69
C GLY A 208 -25.14 -12.02 15.55
N VAL A 209 -25.95 -11.53 14.61
CA VAL A 209 -25.51 -10.70 13.49
C VAL A 209 -25.67 -9.23 13.86
N TYR A 210 -24.64 -8.44 13.55
CA TYR A 210 -24.59 -7.00 13.73
C TYR A 210 -24.19 -6.31 12.43
N ILE A 211 -24.61 -5.06 12.29
CA ILE A 211 -24.27 -4.19 11.17
C ILE A 211 -23.32 -3.13 11.71
N ILE A 212 -22.14 -3.02 11.10
CA ILE A 212 -21.15 -2.00 11.41
C ILE A 212 -21.18 -1.00 10.27
N HIS A 213 -21.58 0.22 10.60
CA HIS A 213 -21.64 1.36 9.69
C HIS A 213 -20.47 2.29 10.02
N VAL A 214 -19.66 2.60 9.01
CA VAL A 214 -18.55 3.53 9.13
C VAL A 214 -18.84 4.72 8.23
N ASP A 215 -18.82 5.91 8.80
CA ASP A 215 -19.10 7.17 8.14
C ASP A 215 -17.81 7.99 8.12
N VAL A 216 -17.30 8.27 6.91
CA VAL A 216 -16.05 8.99 6.68
C VAL A 216 -16.40 10.36 6.11
N PRO A 217 -16.20 11.46 6.85
CA PRO A 217 -16.57 12.80 6.42
C PRO A 217 -15.94 13.17 5.08
N GLY A 218 -16.76 13.64 4.13
CA GLY A 218 -16.29 14.09 2.81
C GLY A 218 -15.94 12.98 1.82
N VAL A 219 -16.02 11.70 2.22
CA VAL A 219 -15.71 10.55 1.37
C VAL A 219 -16.95 9.72 1.10
N GLY A 220 -17.60 9.21 2.15
CA GLY A 220 -18.73 8.30 2.01
C GLY A 220 -18.92 7.37 3.19
N GLN A 221 -19.66 6.29 2.96
CA GLN A 221 -20.07 5.35 4.01
C GLN A 221 -19.78 3.91 3.63
N ALA A 222 -19.26 3.14 4.58
CA ALA A 222 -19.05 1.70 4.44
C ALA A 222 -19.97 0.94 5.41
N VAL A 223 -20.62 -0.11 4.91
CA VAL A 223 -21.45 -1.01 5.72
C VAL A 223 -20.84 -2.41 5.70
N ARG A 224 -20.64 -3.00 6.88
CA ARG A 224 -20.15 -4.37 7.05
C ARG A 224 -21.09 -5.18 7.93
N LYS A 225 -21.31 -6.44 7.54
CA LYS A 225 -22.05 -7.42 8.34
C LYS A 225 -21.05 -8.23 9.14
N TRP A 226 -21.26 -8.32 10.43
CA TRP A 226 -20.41 -9.08 11.34
C TRP A 226 -21.26 -10.08 12.13
N PHE A 227 -20.73 -11.28 12.33
CA PHE A 227 -21.37 -12.30 13.14
C PHE A 227 -20.46 -12.70 14.30
N GLY A 228 -21.02 -12.72 15.50
CA GLY A 228 -20.29 -13.15 16.70
C GLY A 228 -21.10 -14.13 17.53
N ILE A 229 -20.42 -15.16 18.03
CA ILE A 229 -20.93 -16.07 19.03
C ILE A 229 -20.26 -15.74 20.37
N MET A 230 -21.06 -15.44 21.38
CA MET A 230 -20.61 -15.16 22.74
C MET A 230 -20.59 -16.45 23.56
N ARG A 231 -19.63 -16.58 24.47
CA ARG A 231 -19.67 -17.65 25.49
C ARG A 231 -20.73 -17.31 26.54
N PRO A 232 -21.38 -18.33 27.14
CA PRO A 232 -22.04 -18.13 28.43
C PRO A 232 -21.03 -17.52 29.40
N VAL A 233 -21.43 -16.47 30.10
CA VAL A 233 -20.59 -15.86 31.15
C VAL A 233 -20.52 -16.87 32.30
N ASP A 234 -19.35 -17.47 32.48
CA ASP A 234 -19.09 -18.38 33.59
C ASP A 234 -18.68 -17.54 34.81
N LEU A 235 -19.54 -17.50 35.83
CA LEU A 235 -19.35 -16.71 37.05
C LEU A 235 -18.71 -17.51 38.19
N ASP A 236 -18.24 -18.74 37.93
CA ASP A 236 -17.89 -19.68 38.98
C ASP A 236 -16.48 -19.55 39.58
N ASN A 237 -15.66 -18.54 39.22
CA ASN A 237 -14.42 -18.26 39.97
C ASN A 237 -14.04 -16.77 39.90
N PHE A 238 -14.27 -16.06 41.01
CA PHE A 238 -13.56 -14.83 41.37
C PHE A 238 -12.24 -15.19 42.08
#